data_AF-A0AAW2DVD4-F1
#
_entry.id   AF-A0AAW2DVD4-F1
#
_cell.length_a   1.000
_cell.length_b   1.000
_cell.length_c   1.000
_cell.angle_alpha   90.00
_cell.angle_beta   90.00
_cell.angle_gamma   90.00
#
_symmetry.space_group_name_H-M   'P 1'
#
loop_
_entity.id
_entity.type
_entity.pdbx_description
1 polymer ?
#
loop_
_entity_poly.entity_id
_entity_poly.type
_entity_poly.pdbx_seq_one_letter_code
_entity_poly.pdbx_strand_id
1 'polypeptide(L)'
;MVGWAPQQQVLRHPSVACFFSHCGWSSTMEGVSNGIPFLCWPYFADRFLNRSYICDVWKVGLGLDRNESGIITQGEIKSKVEQLLGNEKLKASALDLKNIVMASIKEGGGSHKNLKNFIDWMKA
;
A
#
# COMPACT_ATOMS: atom_id res chain seq x y z
N MET A 1 -5.10 -12.89 -22.14
CA MET A 1 -4.52 -11.95 -21.16
C MET A 1 -5.64 -11.00 -20.75
N VAL A 2 -5.90 -10.82 -19.46
CA VAL A 2 -6.93 -9.87 -18.98
C VAL A 2 -6.30 -8.49 -18.93
N GLY A 3 -6.85 -7.51 -19.66
CA GLY A 3 -6.26 -6.18 -19.80
C GLY A 3 -6.53 -5.24 -18.62
N TRP A 4 -7.54 -5.53 -17.80
CA TRP A 4 -7.95 -4.68 -16.68
C TRP A 4 -8.73 -5.48 -15.63
N ALA A 5 -8.63 -5.07 -14.36
CA ALA A 5 -9.42 -5.58 -13.26
C ALA A 5 -9.92 -4.43 -12.37
N PRO A 6 -11.08 -4.57 -11.71
CA PRO A 6 -11.64 -3.55 -10.83
C PRO A 6 -10.86 -3.48 -9.50
N GLN A 7 -9.66 -2.91 -9.52
CA GLN A 7 -8.69 -2.93 -8.41
C GLN A 7 -9.32 -2.57 -7.06
N GLN A 8 -10.11 -1.50 -6.98
CA GLN A 8 -10.78 -1.09 -5.75
C GLN A 8 -11.72 -2.16 -5.18
N GLN A 9 -12.47 -2.86 -6.05
CA GLN A 9 -13.39 -3.92 -5.61
C GLN A 9 -12.61 -5.15 -5.17
N VAL A 10 -11.54 -5.49 -5.89
CA VAL A 10 -10.65 -6.60 -5.55
C VAL A 10 -10.00 -6.36 -4.18
N LEU A 11 -9.41 -5.18 -3.95
CA LEU A 11 -8.73 -4.84 -2.69
C LEU A 11 -9.66 -4.74 -1.49
N ARG A 12 -10.96 -4.52 -1.70
CA ARG A 12 -11.98 -4.56 -0.63
C ARG A 12 -12.40 -5.97 -0.25
N HIS A 13 -12.10 -6.96 -1.09
CA HIS A 13 -12.60 -8.32 -0.90
C HIS A 13 -11.84 -9.03 0.23
N PRO A 14 -12.53 -9.66 1.20
CA PRO A 14 -11.88 -10.27 2.37
C PRO A 14 -10.95 -11.44 2.04
N SER A 15 -11.11 -12.07 0.86
CA SER A 15 -10.21 -13.14 0.41
C SER A 15 -8.87 -12.66 -0.14
N VAL A 16 -8.66 -11.34 -0.31
CA VAL A 16 -7.36 -10.81 -0.76
C VAL A 16 -6.41 -10.74 0.42
N ALA A 17 -5.34 -11.52 0.35
CA ALA A 17 -4.36 -11.63 1.43
C ALA A 17 -3.18 -10.65 1.28
N CYS A 18 -2.81 -10.28 0.06
CA CYS A 18 -1.76 -9.30 -0.19
C CYS A 18 -1.95 -8.60 -1.54
N PHE A 19 -1.29 -7.45 -1.69
CA PHE A 19 -1.32 -6.66 -2.91
C PHE A 19 0.06 -6.57 -3.55
N PHE A 20 0.21 -7.28 -4.68
CA PHE A 20 1.37 -7.14 -5.54
C PHE A 20 1.26 -5.83 -6.34
N SER A 21 2.10 -4.85 -6.03
CA SER A 21 1.97 -3.48 -6.53
C SER A 21 3.29 -2.93 -7.05
N HIS A 22 3.18 -2.07 -8.06
CA HIS A 22 4.28 -1.25 -8.55
C HIS A 22 4.53 0.00 -7.69
N CYS A 23 3.81 0.17 -6.58
CA CYS A 23 3.97 1.28 -5.63
C CYS A 23 3.60 2.66 -6.18
N GLY A 24 2.70 2.74 -7.18
CA GLY A 24 2.12 4.01 -7.61
C GLY A 24 1.22 4.58 -6.51
N TRP A 25 1.25 5.89 -6.30
CA TRP A 25 0.61 6.53 -5.14
C TRP A 25 -0.89 6.22 -5.01
N SER A 26 -1.65 6.27 -6.10
CA SER A 26 -3.08 5.93 -6.08
C SER A 26 -3.32 4.49 -5.62
N SER A 27 -2.58 3.52 -6.17
CA SER A 27 -2.67 2.11 -5.73
C SER A 27 -2.22 1.94 -4.28
N THR A 28 -1.20 2.66 -3.84
CA THR A 28 -0.77 2.65 -2.44
C THR A 28 -1.88 3.15 -1.51
N MET A 29 -2.54 4.26 -1.85
CA MET A 29 -3.66 4.78 -1.07
C MET A 29 -4.84 3.81 -1.00
N GLU A 30 -5.15 3.12 -2.11
CA GLU A 30 -6.20 2.09 -2.13
C GLU A 30 -5.83 0.88 -1.25
N GLY A 31 -4.59 0.37 -1.33
CA GLY A 31 -4.17 -0.78 -0.52
C GLY A 31 -4.11 -0.45 0.97
N VAL A 32 -3.56 0.72 1.33
CA VAL A 32 -3.51 1.18 2.73
C VAL A 32 -4.90 1.40 3.30
N SER A 33 -5.82 2.02 2.55
CA SER A 33 -7.20 2.26 3.01
C SER A 33 -7.98 0.96 3.22
N ASN A 34 -7.56 -0.14 2.58
CA ASN A 34 -8.15 -1.46 2.79
C ASN A 34 -7.42 -2.30 3.83
N GLY A 35 -6.21 -1.89 4.27
CA GLY A 35 -5.40 -2.60 5.25
C GLY A 35 -4.74 -3.85 4.69
N ILE A 36 -4.36 -3.82 3.40
CA ILE A 36 -3.78 -4.95 2.70
C ILE A 36 -2.25 -4.84 2.71
N PRO A 37 -1.52 -5.88 3.14
CA PRO A 37 -0.07 -5.91 3.05
C PRO A 37 0.43 -5.87 1.60
N PHE A 38 1.57 -5.22 1.38
CA PHE A 38 2.12 -5.00 0.03
C PHE A 38 3.28 -5.93 -0.29
N LEU A 39 3.34 -6.38 -1.55
CA LEU A 39 4.56 -6.86 -2.18
C LEU A 39 4.97 -5.88 -3.28
N CYS A 40 6.11 -5.22 -3.10
CA CYS A 40 6.53 -4.05 -3.86
C CYS A 40 7.48 -4.40 -5.02
N TRP A 41 7.08 -4.03 -6.24
CA TRP A 41 7.88 -4.11 -7.46
C TRP A 41 7.85 -2.78 -8.23
N PRO A 42 8.53 -1.74 -7.73
CA PRO A 42 8.57 -0.45 -8.41
C PRO A 42 9.27 -0.54 -9.77
N TYR A 43 8.84 0.34 -10.69
CA TYR A 43 9.40 0.41 -12.04
C TYR A 43 10.19 1.72 -12.27
N PHE A 44 9.64 2.88 -11.93
CA PHE A 44 10.28 4.19 -12.17
C PHE A 44 9.75 5.29 -11.21
N ALA A 45 10.43 6.45 -11.24
CA ALA A 45 10.04 7.67 -10.54
C ALA A 45 9.89 7.52 -9.02
N ASP A 46 8.87 8.15 -8.45
CA ASP A 46 8.55 8.19 -7.03
C ASP A 46 8.21 6.81 -6.44
N ARG A 47 7.95 5.81 -7.29
CA ARG A 47 7.60 4.45 -6.85
C ARG A 47 8.66 3.80 -5.97
N PHE A 48 9.94 4.15 -6.17
CA PHE A 48 11.03 3.68 -5.29
C PHE A 48 10.94 4.29 -3.89
N LEU A 49 10.61 5.58 -3.80
CA LEU A 49 10.39 6.24 -2.52
C LEU A 49 9.14 5.67 -1.83
N ASN A 50 8.05 5.46 -2.58
CA ASN A 50 6.84 4.85 -2.05
C ASN A 50 7.12 3.43 -1.52
N ARG A 51 7.95 2.62 -2.20
CA ARG A 51 8.42 1.31 -1.68
C ARG A 51 9.09 1.48 -0.32
N SER A 52 9.99 2.45 -0.15
CA SER A 52 10.67 2.68 1.15
C SER A 52 9.69 3.09 2.24
N TYR A 53 8.68 3.92 1.95
CA TYR A 53 7.64 4.21 2.93
C TYR A 53 6.85 2.95 3.33
N ILE A 54 6.47 2.14 2.35
CA ILE A 54 5.71 0.90 2.58
C ILE A 54 6.51 -0.12 3.40
N CYS A 55 7.77 -0.35 3.03
CA CYS A 55 8.60 -1.40 3.63
C CYS A 55 9.28 -0.96 4.93
N ASP A 56 9.84 0.24 4.95
CA ASP A 56 10.80 0.64 5.98
C ASP A 56 10.14 1.54 7.05
N VAL A 57 9.26 2.45 6.62
CA VAL A 57 8.61 3.44 7.51
C VAL A 57 7.34 2.87 8.13
N TRP A 58 6.36 2.50 7.30
CA TRP A 58 5.08 1.99 7.76
C TRP A 58 5.11 0.51 8.11
N LYS A 59 6.08 -0.23 7.54
CA LYS A 59 6.27 -1.66 7.77
C LYS A 59 4.99 -2.45 7.47
N VAL A 60 4.37 -2.15 6.33
CA VAL A 60 3.13 -2.79 5.86
C VAL A 60 3.36 -3.65 4.61
N GLY A 61 4.61 -3.94 4.26
CA GLY A 61 4.91 -4.77 3.11
C GLY A 61 6.38 -5.12 2.95
N LEU A 62 6.67 -5.90 1.92
CA LEU A 62 8.01 -6.33 1.55
C LEU A 62 8.36 -5.85 0.14
N GLY A 63 9.64 -5.60 -0.10
CA GLY A 63 10.17 -5.33 -1.42
C GLY A 63 10.75 -6.58 -2.05
N LEU A 64 10.58 -6.71 -3.37
CA LEU A 64 11.34 -7.66 -4.18
C LEU A 64 12.72 -7.10 -4.45
N ASP A 65 13.71 -7.98 -4.37
CA ASP A 65 15.11 -7.66 -4.57
C ASP A 65 15.61 -8.29 -5.89
N ARG A 66 16.39 -7.51 -6.65
CA ARG A 66 17.01 -7.98 -7.89
C ARG A 66 18.28 -8.74 -7.56
N ASN A 67 18.56 -9.81 -8.31
CA ASN A 67 19.86 -10.47 -8.25
C ASN A 67 20.96 -9.62 -8.94
N GLU A 68 22.18 -10.16 -8.98
CA GLU A 68 23.34 -9.50 -9.60
C GLU A 68 23.15 -9.13 -11.08
N SER A 69 22.30 -9.87 -11.81
CA SER A 69 21.95 -9.55 -13.21
C SER A 69 20.79 -8.57 -13.35
N GLY A 70 20.30 -8.00 -12.24
CA GLY A 70 19.19 -7.04 -12.25
C GLY A 70 17.81 -7.67 -12.40
N ILE A 71 17.70 -9.00 -12.28
CA ILE A 71 16.46 -9.76 -12.47
C ILE A 71 15.85 -10.14 -11.11
N ILE A 72 14.54 -9.98 -10.97
CA ILE A 72 13.78 -10.57 -9.85
C ILE A 72 13.46 -12.01 -10.24
N THR A 73 13.99 -12.96 -9.46
CA THR A 73 13.87 -14.39 -9.77
C THR A 73 12.52 -14.95 -9.31
N GLN A 74 12.11 -16.09 -9.86
CA GLN A 74 10.94 -16.81 -9.38
C GLN A 74 11.10 -17.20 -7.89
N GLY A 75 12.31 -17.58 -7.47
CA GLY A 75 12.61 -17.95 -6.09
C GLY A 75 12.40 -16.77 -5.13
N GLU A 76 12.82 -15.58 -5.53
CA GLU A 76 12.60 -14.33 -4.78
C GLU A 76 11.10 -14.04 -4.61
N ILE A 77 10.33 -14.10 -5.70
CA ILE A 77 8.88 -13.88 -5.65
C ILE A 77 8.21 -14.88 -4.71
N LYS A 78 8.51 -16.17 -4.87
CA LYS A 78 7.93 -17.24 -4.04
C LYS A 78 8.25 -17.00 -2.55
N SER A 79 9.52 -16.77 -2.23
CA SER A 79 9.97 -16.57 -0.86
C SER A 79 9.31 -15.36 -0.20
N LYS A 80 9.26 -14.21 -0.89
CA LYS A 80 8.64 -13.00 -0.33
C LYS A 80 7.12 -13.11 -0.21
N VAL A 81 6.44 -13.84 -1.10
CA VAL A 81 5.00 -14.14 -0.96
C VAL A 81 4.76 -15.00 0.28
N GLU A 82 5.49 -16.10 0.45
CA GLU A 82 5.39 -16.97 1.63
C GLU A 82 5.69 -16.19 2.92
N GLN A 83 6.74 -15.37 2.91
CA GLN A 83 7.11 -14.51 4.03
C GLN A 83 6.01 -13.50 4.35
N LEU A 84 5.44 -12.83 3.35
CA LEU A 84 4.39 -11.83 3.54
C LEU A 84 3.12 -12.45 4.13
N LEU A 85 2.69 -13.60 3.60
CA LEU A 85 1.48 -14.29 4.04
C LEU A 85 1.62 -14.91 5.44
N GLY A 86 2.82 -15.32 5.83
CA GLY A 86 3.11 -15.85 7.17
C GLY A 86 3.43 -14.78 8.23
N ASN A 87 3.46 -13.49 7.87
CA ASN A 87 3.91 -12.43 8.77
C ASN A 87 2.73 -11.65 9.38
N GLU A 88 2.26 -12.14 10.52
CA GLU A 88 1.18 -11.50 11.28
C GLU A 88 1.52 -10.06 11.73
N LYS A 89 2.80 -9.71 11.90
CA LYS A 89 3.19 -8.34 12.25
C LYS A 89 2.92 -7.36 11.12
N LEU A 90 3.27 -7.72 9.88
CA LEU A 90 2.98 -6.88 8.71
C LEU A 90 1.48 -6.70 8.49
N LYS A 91 0.71 -7.77 8.71
CA LYS A 91 -0.76 -7.74 8.65
C LYS A 91 -1.35 -6.83 9.72
N ALA A 92 -0.88 -6.93 10.97
CA ALA A 92 -1.30 -6.04 12.04
C ALA A 92 -0.96 -4.57 11.73
N SER A 93 0.28 -4.29 11.28
CA SER A 93 0.69 -2.94 10.89
C SER A 93 -0.16 -2.37 9.74
N ALA A 94 -0.54 -3.19 8.76
CA ALA A 94 -1.43 -2.77 7.68
C ALA A 94 -2.84 -2.40 8.18
N LEU A 95 -3.38 -3.16 9.14
CA LEU A 95 -4.66 -2.87 9.77
C LEU A 95 -4.60 -1.62 10.67
N ASP A 96 -3.51 -1.44 11.41
CA ASP A 96 -3.30 -0.24 12.24
C ASP A 96 -3.21 1.02 11.36
N LEU A 97 -2.46 0.95 10.27
CA LEU A 97 -2.34 2.06 9.33
C LEU A 97 -3.69 2.37 8.67
N LYS A 98 -4.47 1.35 8.29
CA LYS A 98 -5.85 1.53 7.82
C LYS A 98 -6.68 2.30 8.83
N ASN A 99 -6.63 1.92 10.11
CA ASN A 99 -7.40 2.59 11.16
C ASN A 99 -7.02 4.07 11.28
N ILE A 100 -5.72 4.39 11.22
CA ILE A 100 -5.22 5.78 11.23
C ILE A 100 -5.75 6.56 10.02
N VAL A 101 -5.64 5.98 8.81
CA VAL A 101 -6.13 6.63 7.58
C VAL A 101 -7.63 6.87 7.65
N MET A 102 -8.41 5.86 8.04
CA MET A 102 -9.87 5.98 8.15
C MET A 102 -10.29 6.98 9.23
N ALA A 103 -9.56 7.07 10.34
CA ALA A 103 -9.82 8.09 11.37
C ALA A 103 -9.50 9.52 10.88
N SER A 104 -8.46 9.68 10.06
CA SER A 104 -8.05 10.99 9.53
C SER A 104 -9.06 11.61 8.56
N ILE A 105 -9.78 10.77 7.79
CA ILE A 105 -10.76 11.22 6.78
C ILE A 105 -12.19 11.36 7.33
N LYS A 106 -12.51 10.75 8.48
CA LYS A 106 -13.81 10.90 9.14
C LYS A 106 -14.04 12.34 9.56
N GLU A 107 -15.31 12.70 9.77
CA GLU A 107 -15.67 14.00 10.32
C GLU A 107 -14.93 14.27 11.64
N GLY A 108 -14.36 15.47 11.77
CA GLY A 108 -13.49 15.84 12.89
C GLY A 108 -12.05 15.29 12.84
N GLY A 109 -11.73 14.44 11.87
CA GLY A 109 -10.38 13.92 11.59
C GLY A 109 -9.43 14.97 11.00
N GLY A 110 -8.12 14.67 11.00
CA GLY A 110 -7.08 15.61 10.57
C GLY A 110 -7.21 16.06 9.12
N SER A 111 -7.35 15.12 8.18
CA SER A 111 -7.51 15.45 6.75
C SER A 111 -8.82 16.19 6.48
N HIS A 112 -9.91 15.78 7.17
CA HIS A 112 -11.19 16.46 7.09
C HIS A 112 -11.10 17.92 7.56
N LYS A 113 -10.46 18.16 8.70
CA LYS A 113 -10.21 19.51 9.24
C LYS A 113 -9.37 20.36 8.29
N ASN A 114 -8.30 19.80 7.74
CA ASN A 114 -7.44 20.52 6.80
C ASN A 114 -8.23 20.97 5.55
N LEU A 115 -9.06 20.08 4.99
CA LEU A 115 -9.91 20.43 3.85
C LEU A 115 -10.93 21.50 4.22
N LYS A 116 -11.57 21.39 5.39
CA LYS A 116 -12.53 22.40 5.88
C LYS A 116 -11.87 23.77 6.04
N ASN A 117 -10.71 23.82 6.68
CA ASN A 117 -9.95 25.06 6.87
C ASN A 117 -9.58 25.70 5.53
N PHE A 118 -9.18 24.89 4.54
CA PHE A 118 -8.89 25.38 3.20
C PHE A 118 -10.12 25.97 2.51
N ILE A 119 -11.28 25.31 2.62
CA ILE A 119 -12.56 25.82 2.08
C ILE A 119 -12.96 27.12 2.75
N ASP A 120 -12.82 27.21 4.07
CA ASP A 120 -13.17 28.41 4.82
C ASP A 120 -12.22 29.58 4.47
N TRP A 121 -10.93 29.29 4.28
CA TRP A 121 -9.96 30.28 3.80
C TRP A 121 -10.30 30.83 2.40
N MET A 122 -10.76 29.99 1.46
CA MET A 122 -11.16 30.45 0.13
C MET A 122 -12.43 31.30 0.11
N LYS A 123 -13.24 31.27 1.17
CA LYS A 123 -14.49 32.04 1.28
C LYS A 123 -14.28 33.40 1.95
N ALA A 124 -13.14 33.60 2.61
CA ALA A 124 -12.74 34.86 3.22
C ALA A 124 -12.20 35.84 2.17
#